data_AF-A0A117DPW9-F1
#
_entry.id   AF-A0A117DPW9-F1
#
_cell.length_a   1.000
_cell.length_b   1.000
_cell.length_c   1.000
_cell.angle_alpha   90.00
_cell.angle_beta   90.00
_cell.angle_gamma   90.00
#
_symmetry.space_group_name_H-M   'P 1'
#
loop_
_entity.id
_entity.type
_entity.pdbx_description
1 polymer ?
#
loop_
_entity_poly.entity_id
_entity_poly.type
_entity_poly.pdbx_seq_one_letter_code
_entity_poly.pdbx_strand_id
1 'polypeptide(L)'
;MKRTTALLTVGALLLASCDRTGRTPTDPAQQEPAAPVVGKSLDLQKAPETAAAAAQQFNTLTNPANPDLDPDLKTLMGLFMPQSGPMSLSLDRPTQIGRQLLGRVTGRSQLSSQSVVVGIREALPTGTVTLKTDGTVSESATPTDGAVMINEATGVRVEAKWRVNGAPTVWVDSGTRYDSMQNTWVPVQTEVPTNASGTITEKGTARAGATFTMTPGGCLNTFGPDALKLNAWAGRQTNAPLSMNLEYNWGAQGLKLKADAKHTTTKNTGSVSVDFSLDGATANRCTDTLTFTPSGATLTADLTLPNHKVASAVYLRDVKNIVISDAELKKENFFRNVSGTLNAALSYNDSNVLTASGSIADGNDMDFAPGDQVTVKYVRDGKLIEKKLPDALKDLSTLLPQ
;
A
#
# COMPACT_ATOMS: atom_id res chain seq x y z
N MET A 1 -17.31 49.98 -46.41
CA MET A 1 -17.16 48.65 -45.75
C MET A 1 -15.74 48.19 -45.97
N LYS A 2 -14.91 48.28 -44.92
CA LYS A 2 -13.46 48.03 -44.96
C LYS A 2 -13.18 46.63 -44.40
N ARG A 3 -12.42 45.83 -45.15
CA ARG A 3 -11.82 44.57 -44.71
C ARG A 3 -10.32 44.63 -44.99
N THR A 4 -9.57 43.93 -44.13
CA THR A 4 -8.25 43.33 -44.35
C THR A 4 -7.06 44.25 -44.60
N THR A 5 -6.40 44.70 -43.52
CA THR A 5 -4.93 44.76 -43.39
C THR A 5 -4.53 45.19 -41.96
N ALA A 6 -4.37 44.23 -41.05
CA ALA A 6 -3.72 44.46 -39.74
C ALA A 6 -3.47 43.09 -39.06
N LEU A 7 -2.59 42.27 -39.65
CA LEU A 7 -2.19 40.99 -39.07
C LEU A 7 -0.91 40.52 -39.76
N LEU A 8 0.18 41.29 -39.66
CA LEU A 8 1.51 40.83 -40.09
C LEU A 8 2.70 41.61 -39.51
N THR A 9 2.52 42.48 -38.51
CA THR A 9 3.60 43.31 -37.94
C THR A 9 3.79 43.18 -36.42
N VAL A 10 3.29 42.10 -35.81
CA VAL A 10 3.56 41.77 -34.38
C VAL A 10 4.36 40.45 -34.24
N GLY A 11 4.66 39.75 -35.35
CA GLY A 11 5.33 38.45 -35.32
C GLY A 11 6.87 38.47 -35.23
N ALA A 12 7.53 39.62 -35.37
CA ALA A 12 8.99 39.67 -35.56
C ALA A 12 9.79 40.41 -34.47
N LEU A 13 9.14 40.95 -33.43
CA LEU A 13 9.83 41.61 -32.30
C LEU A 13 9.70 40.89 -30.94
N LEU A 14 9.16 39.68 -30.90
CA LEU A 14 9.06 38.85 -29.67
C LEU A 14 9.95 37.59 -29.71
N LEU A 15 10.88 37.49 -30.66
CA LEU A 15 11.78 36.34 -30.82
C LEU A 15 13.17 36.55 -30.20
N ALA A 16 13.35 37.52 -29.31
CA ALA A 16 14.62 37.81 -28.63
C ALA A 16 14.54 37.77 -27.09
N SER A 17 13.55 37.08 -26.50
CA SER A 17 13.46 36.90 -25.04
C SER A 17 12.85 35.54 -24.63
N CYS A 18 13.24 34.46 -25.31
CA CYS A 18 12.89 33.09 -24.93
C CYS A 18 14.14 32.31 -24.57
N ASP A 19 14.86 32.74 -23.53
CA ASP A 19 15.64 31.80 -22.72
C ASP A 19 14.67 31.02 -21.82
N ARG A 20 13.89 30.13 -22.44
CA ARG A 20 13.26 29.03 -21.72
C ARG A 20 14.27 27.89 -21.63
N THR A 21 15.26 28.06 -20.77
CA THR A 21 15.80 26.92 -20.04
C THR A 21 14.71 26.47 -19.06
N GLY A 22 13.66 25.85 -19.60
CA GLY A 22 12.79 25.01 -18.80
C GLY A 22 13.69 23.92 -18.26
N ARG A 23 14.16 24.06 -17.02
CA ARG A 23 14.81 22.97 -16.30
C ARG A 23 13.87 21.78 -16.46
N THR A 24 14.32 20.77 -17.18
CA THR A 24 13.73 19.44 -17.10
C THR A 24 13.55 19.16 -15.61
N PRO A 25 12.36 18.76 -15.13
CA PRO A 25 12.17 18.41 -13.74
C PRO A 25 13.29 17.44 -13.36
N THR A 26 14.21 17.89 -12.51
CA THR A 26 15.33 17.06 -12.08
C THR A 26 14.73 15.93 -11.26
N ASP A 27 15.05 14.68 -11.60
CA ASP A 27 14.62 13.53 -10.81
C ASP A 27 15.03 13.79 -9.35
N PRO A 28 14.10 13.80 -8.37
CA PRO A 28 14.44 13.95 -6.96
C PRO A 28 15.51 12.96 -6.49
N ALA A 29 15.63 11.82 -7.19
CA ALA A 29 16.66 10.84 -6.94
C ALA A 29 18.07 11.24 -7.41
N GLN A 30 18.21 12.32 -8.19
CA GLN A 30 19.49 12.87 -8.64
C GLN A 30 19.94 14.09 -7.83
N GLN A 31 19.09 14.60 -6.94
CA GLN A 31 19.40 15.75 -6.10
C GLN A 31 19.71 15.30 -4.68
N GLU A 32 20.89 15.68 -4.17
CA GLU A 32 21.18 15.51 -2.74
C GLU A 32 20.12 16.27 -1.91
N PRO A 33 19.42 15.60 -0.99
CA PRO A 33 18.44 16.25 -0.14
C PRO A 33 19.11 17.29 0.77
N ALA A 34 18.43 18.42 0.97
CA ALA A 34 18.95 19.50 1.81
C ALA A 34 19.19 19.01 3.24
N ALA A 35 20.36 19.30 3.81
CA ALA A 35 20.70 18.89 5.16
C ALA A 35 19.70 19.45 6.20
N PRO A 36 19.45 18.72 7.31
CA PRO A 36 18.71 19.23 8.46
C PRO A 36 19.31 20.54 8.98
N VAL A 37 18.46 21.49 9.36
CA VAL A 37 18.85 22.81 9.84
C VAL A 37 18.67 22.89 11.36
N VAL A 38 19.76 23.07 12.08
CA VAL A 38 19.76 23.23 13.54
C VAL A 38 18.80 24.36 13.96
N GLY A 39 17.96 24.11 14.95
CA GLY A 39 16.95 25.05 15.43
C GLY A 39 15.65 25.10 14.61
N LYS A 40 15.59 24.45 13.44
CA LYS A 40 14.36 24.26 12.65
C LYS A 40 13.92 22.80 12.60
N SER A 41 14.88 21.91 12.40
CA SER A 41 14.65 20.46 12.35
C SER A 41 14.35 19.91 13.75
N LEU A 42 13.55 18.85 13.79
CA LEU A 42 13.33 18.07 15.01
C LEU A 42 14.67 17.51 15.50
N ASP A 43 14.98 17.70 16.78
CA ASP A 43 16.10 17.00 17.42
C ASP A 43 15.71 15.53 17.61
N LEU A 44 16.53 14.60 17.11
CA LEU A 44 16.21 13.17 17.15
C LEU A 44 16.11 12.60 18.57
N GLN A 45 16.67 13.26 19.59
CA GLN A 45 16.41 12.85 20.97
C GLN A 45 14.93 13.02 21.37
N LYS A 46 14.23 13.96 20.76
CA LYS A 46 12.79 14.21 20.97
C LYS A 46 11.91 13.38 20.04
N ALA A 47 12.48 12.57 19.16
CA ALA A 47 11.73 11.75 18.22
C ALA A 47 10.80 10.75 18.94
N PRO A 48 11.21 10.04 20.01
CA PRO A 48 10.31 9.12 20.73
C PRO A 48 9.08 9.82 21.32
N GLU A 49 9.27 10.97 21.97
CA GLU A 49 8.17 11.76 22.53
C GLU A 49 7.23 12.28 21.44
N THR A 50 7.80 12.75 20.32
CA THR A 50 7.03 13.24 19.17
C THR A 50 6.23 12.10 18.51
N ALA A 51 6.83 10.92 18.37
CA ALA A 51 6.16 9.74 17.84
C ALA A 51 5.01 9.29 18.76
N ALA A 52 5.22 9.31 20.09
CA ALA A 52 4.18 9.01 21.06
C ALA A 52 3.00 10.00 20.98
N ALA A 53 3.29 11.31 20.84
CA ALA A 53 2.26 12.34 20.64
C ALA A 53 1.47 12.13 19.34
N ALA A 54 2.16 11.82 18.23
CA ALA A 54 1.53 11.51 16.96
C ALA A 54 0.64 10.24 17.06
N ALA A 55 1.10 9.19 17.73
CA ALA A 55 0.33 7.98 17.98
C ALA A 55 -0.93 8.26 18.83
N GLN A 56 -0.81 9.09 19.87
CA GLN A 56 -1.97 9.53 20.66
C GLN A 56 -2.97 10.32 19.82
N GLN A 57 -2.50 11.21 18.94
CA GLN A 57 -3.36 11.97 18.03
C GLN A 57 -4.06 11.04 17.03
N PHE A 58 -3.35 10.07 16.47
CA PHE A 58 -3.93 9.05 15.59
C PHE A 58 -4.99 8.21 16.31
N ASN A 59 -4.70 7.74 17.52
CA ASN A 59 -5.65 6.99 18.35
C ASN A 59 -6.89 7.83 18.67
N THR A 60 -6.71 9.12 18.97
CA THR A 60 -7.84 10.03 19.21
C THR A 60 -8.70 10.20 17.96
N LEU A 61 -8.06 10.39 16.80
CA LEU A 61 -8.74 10.56 15.51
C LEU A 61 -9.55 9.31 15.15
N THR A 62 -8.99 8.12 15.37
CA THR A 62 -9.60 6.82 15.01
C THR A 62 -10.49 6.22 16.09
N ASN A 63 -10.57 6.85 17.28
CA ASN A 63 -11.40 6.36 18.38
C ASN A 63 -12.89 6.36 17.99
N PRO A 64 -13.58 5.21 18.05
CA PRO A 64 -15.03 5.11 17.86
C PRO A 64 -15.86 6.05 18.74
N ALA A 65 -15.37 6.35 19.94
CA ALA A 65 -16.03 7.23 20.90
C ALA A 65 -15.67 8.72 20.70
N ASN A 66 -14.91 9.07 19.65
CA ASN A 66 -14.55 10.47 19.39
C ASN A 66 -15.81 11.31 19.17
N PRO A 67 -16.04 12.38 19.97
CA PRO A 67 -17.22 13.23 19.81
C PRO A 67 -17.27 13.89 18.43
N ASP A 68 -16.13 14.15 17.80
CA ASP A 68 -15.99 14.77 16.49
C ASP A 68 -16.12 13.78 15.33
N LEU A 69 -16.23 12.47 15.60
CA LEU A 69 -16.40 11.43 14.56
C LEU A 69 -17.60 11.76 13.66
N ASP A 70 -17.42 11.55 12.34
CA ASP A 70 -18.42 11.91 11.34
C ASP A 70 -19.77 11.18 11.60
N PRO A 71 -20.92 11.87 11.53
CA PRO A 71 -22.22 11.27 11.82
C PRO A 71 -22.57 10.05 10.97
N ASP A 72 -22.17 10.04 9.69
CA ASP A 72 -22.45 8.90 8.80
C ASP A 72 -21.60 7.69 9.21
N LEU A 73 -20.37 7.93 9.65
CA LEU A 73 -19.48 6.88 10.13
C LEU A 73 -19.93 6.35 11.50
N LYS A 74 -20.38 7.22 12.42
CA LYS A 74 -21.02 6.82 13.70
C LYS A 74 -22.22 5.90 13.46
N THR A 75 -23.06 6.27 12.50
CA THR A 75 -24.24 5.47 12.13
C THR A 75 -23.81 4.10 11.63
N LEU A 76 -22.86 4.04 10.69
CA LEU A 76 -22.31 2.77 10.19
C LEU A 76 -21.73 1.92 11.33
N MET A 77 -20.95 2.51 12.24
CA MET A 77 -20.34 1.77 13.36
C MET A 77 -21.40 1.22 14.31
N GLY A 78 -22.48 1.96 14.55
CA GLY A 78 -23.64 1.48 15.32
C GLY A 78 -24.33 0.26 14.70
N LEU A 79 -24.20 0.03 13.40
CA LEU A 79 -24.75 -1.16 12.72
C LEU A 79 -23.91 -2.42 12.93
N PHE A 80 -22.59 -2.29 13.15
CA PHE A 80 -21.64 -3.41 13.09
C PHE A 80 -20.78 -3.61 14.34
N MET A 81 -20.87 -2.76 15.37
CA MET A 81 -20.09 -2.93 16.60
C MET A 81 -20.84 -3.69 17.71
N PRO A 82 -20.60 -5.00 17.88
CA PRO A 82 -20.34 -5.58 19.19
C PRO A 82 -18.87 -5.27 19.61
N GLN A 83 -18.53 -5.44 20.89
CA GLN A 83 -17.32 -4.94 21.59
C GLN A 83 -15.91 -5.32 21.02
N SER A 84 -15.77 -5.86 19.82
CA SER A 84 -14.54 -6.48 19.32
C SER A 84 -13.74 -5.63 18.32
N GLY A 85 -13.34 -4.41 18.70
CA GLY A 85 -12.17 -3.66 18.18
C GLY A 85 -11.99 -3.44 16.66
N PRO A 86 -11.03 -2.58 16.25
CA PRO A 86 -10.73 -2.36 14.83
C PRO A 86 -9.96 -3.54 14.21
N MET A 87 -10.26 -3.85 12.95
CA MET A 87 -9.54 -4.85 12.16
C MET A 87 -8.12 -4.34 11.79
N SER A 88 -7.07 -5.01 12.29
CA SER A 88 -5.69 -4.70 11.93
C SER A 88 -5.33 -5.29 10.55
N LEU A 89 -4.75 -4.51 9.64
CA LEU A 89 -4.04 -4.99 8.44
C LEU A 89 -2.54 -4.86 8.70
N SER A 90 -1.78 -5.92 8.44
CA SER A 90 -0.33 -5.94 8.67
C SER A 90 0.39 -5.43 7.42
N LEU A 91 1.03 -4.26 7.52
CA LEU A 91 1.74 -3.60 6.41
C LEU A 91 3.23 -4.01 6.31
N ASP A 92 3.68 -4.91 7.19
CA ASP A 92 5.07 -5.36 7.31
C ASP A 92 5.55 -6.25 6.15
N ARG A 93 4.65 -6.78 5.32
CA ARG A 93 4.97 -7.70 4.23
C ARG A 93 4.17 -7.41 2.95
N PRO A 94 4.65 -6.52 2.06
CA PRO A 94 3.90 -6.07 0.88
C PRO A 94 3.51 -7.21 -0.09
N THR A 95 4.35 -8.25 -0.22
CA THR A 95 4.04 -9.46 -1.02
C THR A 95 2.96 -10.34 -0.40
N GLN A 96 2.69 -10.20 0.89
CA GLN A 96 1.63 -10.90 1.59
C GLN A 96 0.33 -10.11 1.63
N ILE A 97 0.30 -8.81 1.30
CA ILE A 97 -0.94 -8.02 1.30
C ILE A 97 -1.97 -8.65 0.36
N GLY A 98 -1.57 -9.04 -0.85
CA GLY A 98 -2.44 -9.78 -1.78
C GLY A 98 -2.95 -11.10 -1.17
N ARG A 99 -2.08 -11.86 -0.50
CA ARG A 99 -2.43 -13.14 0.16
C ARG A 99 -3.28 -12.95 1.43
N GLN A 100 -3.09 -11.86 2.17
CA GLN A 100 -3.84 -11.51 3.39
C GLN A 100 -5.22 -10.95 3.03
N LEU A 101 -5.33 -10.15 1.97
CA LEU A 101 -6.61 -9.72 1.43
C LEU A 101 -7.37 -10.91 0.87
N LEU A 102 -6.72 -11.78 0.08
CA LEU A 102 -7.32 -13.03 -0.38
C LEU A 102 -7.73 -13.90 0.81
N GLY A 103 -6.85 -14.16 1.79
CA GLY A 103 -7.15 -14.96 2.98
C GLY A 103 -8.23 -14.37 3.91
N ARG A 104 -8.53 -13.07 3.80
CA ARG A 104 -9.64 -12.41 4.50
C ARG A 104 -10.94 -12.43 3.69
N VAL A 105 -10.84 -12.37 2.36
CA VAL A 105 -11.98 -12.56 1.45
C VAL A 105 -12.41 -14.04 1.44
N THR A 106 -11.47 -14.98 1.63
CA THR A 106 -11.73 -16.43 1.60
C THR A 106 -11.84 -17.09 2.98
N GLY A 107 -11.45 -16.40 4.05
CA GLY A 107 -11.47 -16.91 5.43
C GLY A 107 -10.38 -17.96 5.73
N ARG A 108 -9.45 -17.66 6.64
CA ARG A 108 -8.49 -18.56 7.35
C ARG A 108 -7.77 -19.68 6.56
N SER A 109 -7.79 -19.66 5.24
CA SER A 109 -7.19 -20.68 4.40
C SER A 109 -5.79 -20.28 3.98
N GLN A 110 -4.78 -21.07 4.37
CA GLN A 110 -3.40 -20.87 3.95
C GLN A 110 -3.28 -21.23 2.46
N LEU A 111 -2.86 -20.27 1.64
CA LEU A 111 -2.54 -20.51 0.24
C LEU A 111 -1.35 -21.48 0.17
N SER A 112 -1.60 -22.73 -0.20
CA SER A 112 -0.56 -23.74 -0.39
C SER A 112 -0.06 -23.71 -1.83
N SER A 113 1.25 -23.69 -2.03
CA SER A 113 1.83 -24.07 -3.32
C SER A 113 1.68 -25.57 -3.46
N GLN A 114 1.01 -26.02 -4.53
CA GLN A 114 0.84 -27.42 -4.99
C GLN A 114 -0.52 -28.05 -4.63
N SER A 115 -1.37 -28.24 -5.64
CA SER A 115 -1.72 -29.59 -6.14
C SER A 115 -2.58 -29.53 -7.41
N VAL A 116 -2.31 -30.41 -8.38
CA VAL A 116 -3.01 -30.54 -9.69
C VAL A 116 -4.21 -31.50 -9.62
N VAL A 117 -4.56 -32.03 -8.43
CA VAL A 117 -5.72 -32.91 -8.24
C VAL A 117 -6.59 -32.35 -7.12
N VAL A 118 -7.74 -31.77 -7.47
CA VAL A 118 -8.65 -31.09 -6.52
C VAL A 118 -9.65 -32.09 -5.97
N GLY A 119 -9.73 -32.21 -4.63
CA GLY A 119 -10.76 -33.03 -3.99
C GLY A 119 -12.05 -32.24 -3.74
N ILE A 120 -11.95 -30.95 -3.40
CA ILE A 120 -13.08 -30.12 -2.98
C ILE A 120 -12.98 -28.72 -3.59
N ARG A 121 -14.12 -28.20 -4.08
CA ARG A 121 -14.27 -26.83 -4.57
C ARG A 121 -15.32 -26.08 -3.77
N GLU A 122 -14.94 -24.92 -3.24
CA GLU A 122 -15.80 -24.00 -2.50
C GLU A 122 -16.10 -22.77 -3.36
N ALA A 123 -17.28 -22.75 -3.96
CA ALA A 123 -17.75 -21.64 -4.78
C ALA A 123 -18.10 -20.41 -3.93
N LEU A 124 -18.05 -19.23 -4.54
CA LEU A 124 -18.53 -18.01 -3.87
C LEU A 124 -20.03 -18.12 -3.60
N PRO A 125 -20.50 -17.66 -2.41
CA PRO A 125 -21.92 -17.71 -2.10
C PRO A 125 -22.70 -16.85 -3.08
N THR A 126 -23.88 -17.32 -3.48
CA THR A 126 -24.82 -16.57 -4.32
C THR A 126 -26.21 -16.56 -3.71
N GLY A 127 -27.09 -15.70 -4.22
CA GLY A 127 -28.46 -15.58 -3.73
C GLY A 127 -28.66 -14.48 -2.70
N THR A 128 -29.88 -14.40 -2.19
CA THR A 128 -30.29 -13.44 -1.17
C THR A 128 -30.74 -14.17 0.08
N VAL A 129 -30.21 -13.77 1.23
CA VAL A 129 -30.71 -14.17 2.56
C VAL A 129 -31.36 -12.96 3.20
N THR A 130 -32.64 -13.08 3.57
CA THR A 130 -33.41 -12.03 4.24
C THR A 130 -33.79 -12.49 5.63
N LEU A 131 -33.31 -11.77 6.64
CA LEU A 131 -33.80 -11.83 8.01
C LEU A 131 -35.01 -10.90 8.13
N LYS A 132 -36.19 -11.48 8.29
CA LYS A 132 -37.45 -10.74 8.39
C LYS A 132 -37.64 -10.14 9.78
N THR A 133 -38.54 -9.16 9.86
CA THR A 133 -38.90 -8.50 11.13
C THR A 133 -39.49 -9.45 12.18
N ASP A 134 -40.11 -10.55 11.76
CA ASP A 134 -40.69 -11.58 12.63
C ASP A 134 -39.66 -12.62 13.13
N GLY A 135 -38.37 -12.43 12.81
CA GLY A 135 -37.28 -13.34 13.19
C GLY A 135 -37.13 -14.55 12.27
N THR A 136 -37.98 -14.69 11.24
CA THR A 136 -37.83 -15.76 10.24
C THR A 136 -36.77 -15.41 9.19
N VAL A 137 -36.21 -16.44 8.55
CA VAL A 137 -35.25 -16.30 7.45
C VAL A 137 -35.93 -16.74 6.16
N SER A 138 -35.79 -15.96 5.10
CA SER A 138 -36.16 -16.37 3.74
C SER A 138 -34.97 -16.29 2.82
N GLU A 139 -34.85 -17.27 1.93
CA GLU A 139 -33.75 -17.38 0.98
C GLU A 139 -34.28 -17.27 -0.46
N SER A 140 -33.49 -16.66 -1.33
CA SER A 140 -33.71 -16.63 -2.77
C SER A 140 -32.43 -17.02 -3.48
N ALA A 141 -32.54 -17.77 -4.58
CA ALA A 141 -31.40 -18.14 -5.42
C ALA A 141 -30.84 -16.98 -6.25
N THR A 142 -31.53 -15.83 -6.30
CA THR A 142 -31.06 -14.63 -6.99
C THR A 142 -30.46 -13.62 -6.00
N PRO A 143 -29.40 -12.88 -6.37
CA PRO A 143 -28.71 -12.91 -7.67
C PRO A 143 -27.74 -14.10 -7.82
N THR A 144 -27.43 -14.49 -9.06
CA THR A 144 -26.50 -15.62 -9.37
C THR A 144 -25.05 -15.19 -9.53
N ASP A 145 -24.79 -13.89 -9.53
CA ASP A 145 -23.47 -13.27 -9.74
C ASP A 145 -22.94 -12.59 -8.47
N GLY A 146 -23.61 -12.79 -7.33
CA GLY A 146 -23.35 -12.09 -6.08
C GLY A 146 -24.14 -12.66 -4.91
N ALA A 147 -23.82 -12.20 -3.71
CA ALA A 147 -24.54 -12.50 -2.49
C ALA A 147 -25.20 -11.23 -1.93
N VAL A 148 -26.42 -11.38 -1.41
CA VAL A 148 -27.15 -10.30 -0.76
C VAL A 148 -27.60 -10.78 0.62
N MET A 149 -27.39 -9.95 1.63
CA MET A 149 -27.98 -10.12 2.95
C MET A 149 -28.86 -8.92 3.27
N ILE A 150 -30.09 -9.17 3.72
CA ILE A 150 -31.06 -8.14 4.10
C ILE A 150 -31.48 -8.40 5.54
N ASN A 151 -31.45 -7.37 6.37
CA ASN A 151 -32.08 -7.37 7.68
C ASN A 151 -33.21 -6.34 7.66
N GLU A 152 -34.46 -6.81 7.61
CA GLU A 152 -35.62 -5.94 7.52
C GLU A 152 -35.86 -5.13 8.81
N ALA A 153 -35.52 -5.69 9.97
CA ALA A 153 -35.70 -5.02 11.26
C ALA A 153 -34.83 -3.76 11.38
N THR A 154 -33.59 -3.81 10.87
CA THR A 154 -32.67 -2.66 10.88
C THR A 154 -32.71 -1.86 9.58
N GLY A 155 -33.27 -2.43 8.51
CA GLY A 155 -33.21 -1.87 7.16
C GLY A 155 -31.81 -1.96 6.52
N VAL A 156 -30.93 -2.82 7.05
CA VAL A 156 -29.58 -3.03 6.52
C VAL A 156 -29.61 -3.98 5.34
N ARG A 157 -28.90 -3.64 4.27
CA ARG A 157 -28.64 -4.47 3.12
C ARG A 157 -27.14 -4.51 2.86
N VAL A 158 -26.55 -5.70 2.85
CA VAL A 158 -25.18 -5.94 2.41
C VAL A 158 -25.27 -6.64 1.06
N GLU A 159 -24.67 -6.04 0.04
CA GLU A 159 -24.67 -6.59 -1.32
C GLU A 159 -23.23 -6.72 -1.79
N ALA A 160 -22.86 -7.91 -2.26
CA ALA A 160 -21.58 -8.20 -2.87
C ALA A 160 -21.81 -8.79 -4.27
N LYS A 161 -21.22 -8.19 -5.29
CA LYS A 161 -21.22 -8.69 -6.67
C LYS A 161 -19.84 -9.25 -6.97
N TRP A 162 -19.77 -10.52 -7.36
CA TRP A 162 -18.54 -11.24 -7.63
C TRP A 162 -18.10 -11.17 -9.09
N ARG A 163 -19.06 -10.95 -10.00
CA ARG A 163 -18.84 -10.96 -11.46
C ARG A 163 -19.28 -9.64 -12.09
N VAL A 164 -18.74 -8.52 -11.60
CA VAL A 164 -19.08 -7.19 -12.12
C VAL A 164 -18.74 -7.12 -13.61
N ASN A 165 -19.70 -6.67 -14.43
CA ASN A 165 -19.63 -6.66 -15.91
C ASN A 165 -19.35 -8.05 -16.53
N GLY A 166 -19.77 -9.14 -15.87
CA GLY A 166 -19.56 -10.50 -16.35
C GLY A 166 -18.12 -11.00 -16.22
N ALA A 167 -17.30 -10.33 -15.39
CA ALA A 167 -15.91 -10.73 -15.19
C ALA A 167 -15.80 -12.19 -14.68
N PRO A 168 -14.80 -12.94 -15.15
CA PRO A 168 -14.60 -14.32 -14.71
C PRO A 168 -14.14 -14.38 -13.25
N THR A 169 -14.40 -15.51 -12.60
CA THR A 169 -13.76 -15.87 -11.34
C THR A 169 -12.58 -16.82 -11.62
N VAL A 170 -11.71 -16.99 -10.63
CA VAL A 170 -10.62 -17.97 -10.69
C VAL A 170 -10.63 -18.84 -9.44
N TRP A 171 -10.01 -20.01 -9.53
CA TRP A 171 -9.89 -20.94 -8.41
C TRP A 171 -8.50 -20.85 -7.80
N VAL A 172 -8.42 -20.66 -6.49
CA VAL A 172 -7.15 -20.59 -5.76
C VAL A 172 -7.03 -21.73 -4.77
N ASP A 173 -5.83 -22.28 -4.64
CA ASP A 173 -5.55 -23.33 -3.68
C ASP A 173 -5.61 -22.76 -2.26
N SER A 174 -6.44 -23.35 -1.41
CA SER A 174 -6.81 -22.83 -0.09
C SER A 174 -6.38 -23.78 1.06
N GLY A 175 -5.46 -24.70 0.76
CA GLY A 175 -4.96 -25.69 1.72
C GLY A 175 -5.65 -27.05 1.57
N THR A 176 -5.78 -27.78 2.67
CA THR A 176 -6.37 -29.12 2.72
C THR A 176 -7.50 -29.20 3.74
N ARG A 177 -8.47 -30.08 3.47
CA ARG A 177 -9.58 -30.39 4.39
C ARG A 177 -9.68 -31.90 4.56
N TYR A 178 -10.02 -32.34 5.76
CA TYR A 178 -10.28 -33.74 6.02
C TYR A 178 -11.60 -34.15 5.38
N ASP A 179 -11.55 -35.07 4.43
CA ASP A 179 -12.74 -35.70 3.85
C ASP A 179 -13.07 -36.96 4.66
N SER A 180 -14.14 -36.88 5.45
CA SER A 180 -14.61 -38.00 6.28
C SER A 180 -15.18 -39.16 5.47
N MET A 181 -15.60 -38.96 4.22
CA MET A 181 -16.08 -40.04 3.35
C MET A 181 -14.93 -40.83 2.73
N GLN A 182 -13.80 -40.16 2.45
CA GLN A 182 -12.59 -40.78 1.89
C GLN A 182 -11.52 -41.09 2.95
N ASN A 183 -11.76 -40.73 4.21
CA ASN A 183 -10.84 -40.90 5.34
C ASN A 183 -9.43 -40.38 5.06
N THR A 184 -9.34 -39.23 4.39
CA THR A 184 -8.06 -38.66 3.93
C THR A 184 -8.11 -37.13 3.89
N TRP A 185 -6.94 -36.49 3.88
CA TRP A 185 -6.81 -35.06 3.66
C TRP A 185 -6.77 -34.77 2.17
N VAL A 186 -7.69 -33.94 1.70
CA VAL A 186 -7.80 -33.56 0.28
C VAL A 186 -7.56 -32.07 0.09
N PRO A 187 -6.95 -31.64 -1.02
CA PRO A 187 -6.77 -30.22 -1.30
C PRO A 187 -8.10 -29.54 -1.63
N VAL A 188 -8.22 -28.28 -1.19
CA VAL A 188 -9.40 -27.44 -1.36
C VAL A 188 -9.06 -26.25 -2.27
N GLN A 189 -9.94 -25.97 -3.22
CA GLN A 189 -9.89 -24.71 -3.97
C GLN A 189 -11.07 -23.82 -3.62
N THR A 190 -10.80 -22.53 -3.43
CA THR A 190 -11.83 -21.51 -3.24
C THR A 190 -11.97 -20.67 -4.50
N GLU A 191 -13.21 -20.40 -4.93
CA GLU A 191 -13.48 -19.46 -6.00
C GLU A 191 -13.22 -18.03 -5.49
N VAL A 192 -12.52 -17.22 -6.28
CA VAL A 192 -12.25 -15.81 -5.98
C VAL A 192 -12.62 -14.92 -7.17
N PRO A 193 -13.16 -13.72 -6.91
CA PRO A 193 -13.52 -12.80 -7.99
C PRO A 193 -12.29 -12.17 -8.63
N THR A 194 -12.38 -11.83 -9.92
CA THR A 194 -11.38 -10.94 -10.57
C THR A 194 -11.88 -9.49 -10.68
N ASN A 195 -13.19 -9.26 -10.58
CA ASN A 195 -13.78 -7.94 -10.50
C ASN A 195 -15.05 -8.00 -9.65
N ALA A 196 -14.99 -7.40 -8.47
CA ALA A 196 -16.07 -7.43 -7.49
C ALA A 196 -16.37 -6.04 -6.94
N SER A 197 -17.60 -5.89 -6.45
CA SER A 197 -17.99 -4.72 -5.67
C SER A 197 -18.83 -5.13 -4.47
N GLY A 198 -18.69 -4.38 -3.38
CA GLY A 198 -19.48 -4.52 -2.18
C GLY A 198 -20.13 -3.19 -1.84
N THR A 199 -21.36 -3.21 -1.32
CA THR A 199 -22.04 -2.03 -0.80
C THR A 199 -22.85 -2.41 0.43
N ILE A 200 -22.78 -1.55 1.44
CA ILE A 200 -23.63 -1.62 2.61
C ILE A 200 -24.59 -0.44 2.53
N THR A 201 -25.87 -0.75 2.63
CA THR A 201 -26.96 0.21 2.56
C THR A 201 -27.78 0.11 3.84
N GLU A 202 -28.18 1.25 4.40
CA GLU A 202 -29.09 1.32 5.54
C GLU A 202 -30.29 2.17 5.14
N LYS A 203 -31.50 1.60 5.19
CA LYS A 203 -32.75 2.28 4.83
C LYS A 203 -32.68 2.97 3.45
N GLY A 204 -32.06 2.29 2.49
CA GLY A 204 -31.88 2.78 1.12
C GLY A 204 -30.70 3.75 0.90
N THR A 205 -30.01 4.18 1.95
CA THR A 205 -28.82 5.05 1.86
C THR A 205 -27.53 4.25 1.92
N ALA A 206 -26.63 4.41 0.95
CA ALA A 206 -25.34 3.73 0.96
C ALA A 206 -24.44 4.31 2.09
N ARG A 207 -23.90 3.43 2.92
CA ARG A 207 -23.09 3.76 4.12
C ARG A 207 -21.65 3.31 4.02
N ALA A 208 -21.36 2.33 3.16
CA ALA A 208 -20.00 1.91 2.86
C ALA A 208 -19.99 1.21 1.50
N GLY A 209 -18.82 1.19 0.87
CA GLY A 209 -18.63 0.46 -0.37
C GLY A 209 -17.18 0.11 -0.61
N ALA A 210 -16.98 -0.92 -1.42
CA ALA A 210 -15.67 -1.32 -1.89
C ALA A 210 -15.74 -1.81 -3.34
N THR A 211 -14.65 -1.61 -4.07
CA THR A 211 -14.43 -2.18 -5.41
C THR A 211 -13.11 -2.91 -5.41
N PHE A 212 -13.07 -4.08 -6.01
CA PHE A 212 -11.91 -4.93 -6.10
C PHE A 212 -11.70 -5.36 -7.54
N THR A 213 -10.48 -5.23 -8.05
CA THR A 213 -10.08 -5.79 -9.35
C THR A 213 -8.76 -6.52 -9.21
N MET A 214 -8.61 -7.66 -9.88
CA MET A 214 -7.41 -8.48 -9.85
C MET A 214 -7.11 -9.02 -11.24
N THR A 215 -5.84 -8.98 -11.62
CA THR A 215 -5.28 -9.73 -12.75
C THR A 215 -4.58 -10.97 -12.19
N PRO A 216 -5.15 -12.18 -12.33
CA PRO A 216 -4.65 -13.39 -11.68
C PRO A 216 -3.18 -13.74 -11.95
N GLY A 217 -2.73 -13.59 -13.20
CA GLY A 217 -1.41 -14.06 -13.63
C GLY A 217 -1.27 -15.58 -13.64
N GLY A 218 -0.11 -16.07 -14.12
CA GLY A 218 0.17 -17.50 -14.26
C GLY A 218 0.53 -18.22 -12.96
N CYS A 219 0.78 -17.48 -11.87
CA CYS A 219 1.23 -18.02 -10.58
C CYS A 219 0.50 -17.43 -9.38
N LEU A 220 -0.81 -17.17 -9.54
CA LEU A 220 -1.68 -16.64 -8.48
C LEU A 220 -1.51 -17.37 -7.13
N ASN A 221 -1.43 -18.71 -7.16
CA ASN A 221 -1.34 -19.55 -5.97
C ASN A 221 0.02 -19.45 -5.24
N THR A 222 1.08 -19.07 -5.95
CA THR A 222 2.46 -19.07 -5.42
C THR A 222 2.94 -17.65 -5.09
N PHE A 223 2.83 -16.74 -6.05
CA PHE A 223 3.39 -15.39 -5.97
C PHE A 223 2.33 -14.29 -5.98
N GLY A 224 1.05 -14.66 -5.87
CA GLY A 224 -0.07 -13.72 -5.93
C GLY A 224 -0.35 -13.22 -7.35
N PRO A 225 -1.29 -12.27 -7.49
CA PRO A 225 -1.72 -11.77 -8.80
C PRO A 225 -0.63 -10.97 -9.51
N ASP A 226 -0.81 -10.71 -10.81
CA ASP A 226 0.01 -9.75 -11.57
C ASP A 226 -0.36 -8.32 -11.20
N ALA A 227 -1.63 -8.07 -10.92
CA ALA A 227 -2.10 -6.77 -10.47
C ALA A 227 -3.33 -6.90 -9.57
N LEU A 228 -3.50 -5.95 -8.66
CA LEU A 228 -4.65 -5.87 -7.78
C LEU A 228 -4.96 -4.42 -7.46
N LYS A 229 -6.23 -4.05 -7.45
CA LYS A 229 -6.72 -2.76 -6.94
C LYS A 229 -7.88 -2.99 -5.98
N LEU A 230 -7.85 -2.29 -4.85
CA LEU A 230 -8.92 -2.24 -3.88
C LEU A 230 -9.17 -0.78 -3.52
N ASN A 231 -10.39 -0.31 -3.72
CA ASN A 231 -10.83 1.00 -3.26
C ASN A 231 -11.99 0.79 -2.30
N ALA A 232 -11.98 1.46 -1.17
CA ALA A 232 -13.01 1.35 -0.16
C ALA A 232 -13.33 2.71 0.45
N TRP A 233 -14.58 2.88 0.86
CA TRP A 233 -15.06 4.08 1.53
C TRP A 233 -16.14 3.73 2.56
N ALA A 234 -16.28 4.59 3.57
CA ALA A 234 -17.31 4.49 4.59
C ALA A 234 -17.83 5.86 4.99
N GLY A 235 -19.11 5.91 5.37
CA GLY A 235 -19.91 7.11 5.56
C GLY A 235 -20.67 7.47 4.29
N ARG A 236 -20.50 8.69 3.79
CA ARG A 236 -21.07 9.17 2.53
C ARG A 236 -20.20 8.77 1.32
N GLN A 237 -20.83 8.39 0.21
CA GLN A 237 -20.11 7.97 -1.00
C GLN A 237 -19.27 9.10 -1.61
N THR A 238 -19.82 10.32 -1.67
CA THR A 238 -19.10 11.52 -2.10
C THR A 238 -18.49 12.19 -0.88
N ASN A 239 -17.19 12.53 -0.93
CA ASN A 239 -16.44 13.10 0.20
C ASN A 239 -16.49 12.20 1.45
N ALA A 240 -16.19 10.91 1.27
CA ALA A 240 -16.22 9.93 2.33
C ALA A 240 -15.35 10.34 3.53
N PRO A 241 -15.88 10.31 4.76
CA PRO A 241 -15.08 10.57 5.95
C PRO A 241 -14.01 9.50 6.14
N LEU A 242 -14.20 8.27 5.66
CA LEU A 242 -13.15 7.26 5.63
C LEU A 242 -12.99 6.72 4.22
N SER A 243 -11.76 6.72 3.70
CA SER A 243 -11.42 6.10 2.42
C SER A 243 -10.09 5.38 2.48
N MET A 244 -9.94 4.36 1.65
CA MET A 244 -8.71 3.61 1.48
C MET A 244 -8.57 3.20 0.01
N ASN A 245 -7.40 3.37 -0.57
CA ASN A 245 -7.05 2.82 -1.86
C ASN A 245 -5.77 1.98 -1.72
N LEU A 246 -5.72 0.89 -2.46
CA LEU A 246 -4.57 0.01 -2.56
C LEU A 246 -4.44 -0.40 -4.02
N GLU A 247 -3.25 -0.24 -4.57
CA GLU A 247 -2.88 -0.68 -5.90
C GLU A 247 -1.56 -1.45 -5.80
N TYR A 248 -1.53 -2.62 -6.42
CA TYR A 248 -0.38 -3.48 -6.50
C TYR A 248 -0.20 -3.95 -7.94
N ASN A 249 1.04 -4.04 -8.41
CA ASN A 249 1.39 -4.60 -9.71
C ASN A 249 2.78 -5.24 -9.66
N TRP A 250 2.92 -6.46 -10.14
CA TRP A 250 4.22 -7.08 -10.40
C TRP A 250 4.27 -7.62 -11.83
N GLY A 251 5.02 -6.93 -12.68
CA GLY A 251 5.24 -7.30 -14.07
C GLY A 251 6.71 -7.58 -14.40
N ALA A 252 7.00 -7.71 -15.70
CA ALA A 252 8.36 -7.92 -16.20
C ALA A 252 9.33 -6.80 -15.83
N GLN A 253 8.83 -5.58 -15.61
CA GLN A 253 9.60 -4.36 -15.31
C GLN A 253 9.69 -4.05 -13.81
N GLY A 254 9.24 -4.97 -12.95
CA GLY A 254 9.36 -4.85 -11.50
C GLY A 254 8.03 -4.80 -10.77
N LEU A 255 8.08 -4.28 -9.55
CA LEU A 255 7.00 -4.31 -8.57
C LEU A 255 6.60 -2.89 -8.18
N LYS A 256 5.30 -2.64 -8.09
CA LYS A 256 4.72 -1.39 -7.60
C LYS A 256 3.67 -1.66 -6.55
N LEU A 257 3.68 -0.87 -5.49
CA LEU A 257 2.67 -0.87 -4.44
C LEU A 257 2.35 0.58 -4.09
N LYS A 258 1.08 0.93 -4.18
CA LYS A 258 0.57 2.22 -3.74
C LYS A 258 -0.58 2.00 -2.78
N ALA A 259 -0.54 2.67 -1.64
CA ALA A 259 -1.62 2.62 -0.67
C ALA A 259 -1.87 4.03 -0.12
N ASP A 260 -3.12 4.40 0.04
CA ASP A 260 -3.49 5.61 0.75
C ASP A 260 -4.74 5.37 1.58
N ALA A 261 -4.82 6.05 2.72
CA ALA A 261 -5.98 6.05 3.57
C ALA A 261 -6.19 7.45 4.14
N LYS A 262 -7.46 7.83 4.30
CA LYS A 262 -7.87 9.12 4.83
C LYS A 262 -9.00 8.93 5.81
N HIS A 263 -8.90 9.59 6.96
CA HIS A 263 -9.95 9.68 7.96
C HIS A 263 -10.23 11.16 8.28
N THR A 264 -11.46 11.59 8.03
CA THR A 264 -11.95 12.95 8.24
C THR A 264 -13.05 12.89 9.28
N THR A 265 -12.80 13.57 10.39
CA THR A 265 -13.80 13.89 11.41
C THR A 265 -14.41 15.25 11.08
N THR A 266 -15.36 15.71 11.88
CA THR A 266 -15.98 17.04 11.71
C THR A 266 -15.00 18.20 11.85
N LYS A 267 -13.87 18.01 12.56
CA LYS A 267 -12.87 19.06 12.81
C LYS A 267 -11.49 18.78 12.23
N ASN A 268 -11.12 17.51 12.15
CA ASN A 268 -9.75 17.07 11.89
C ASN A 268 -9.70 16.08 10.74
N THR A 269 -8.63 16.16 9.96
CA THR A 269 -8.30 15.17 8.93
C THR A 269 -6.97 14.52 9.27
N GLY A 270 -6.91 13.20 9.14
CA GLY A 270 -5.68 12.44 9.08
C GLY A 270 -5.60 11.68 7.77
N SER A 271 -4.39 11.56 7.22
CA SER A 271 -4.13 10.77 6.03
C SER A 271 -2.77 10.10 6.09
N VAL A 272 -2.67 8.94 5.48
CA VAL A 272 -1.43 8.23 5.25
C VAL A 272 -1.36 7.84 3.77
N SER A 273 -0.21 7.96 3.15
CA SER A 273 0.06 7.44 1.81
C SER A 273 1.42 6.80 1.74
N VAL A 274 1.53 5.74 0.94
CA VAL A 274 2.75 5.02 0.63
C VAL A 274 2.76 4.76 -0.87
N ASP A 275 3.86 5.07 -1.54
CA ASP A 275 4.14 4.73 -2.93
C ASP A 275 5.51 4.08 -2.97
N PHE A 276 5.53 2.82 -3.37
CA PHE A 276 6.71 1.98 -3.44
C PHE A 276 6.86 1.44 -4.85
N SER A 277 8.04 1.64 -5.45
CA SER A 277 8.46 0.98 -6.68
C SER A 277 9.77 0.25 -6.45
N LEU A 278 9.86 -0.94 -7.01
CA LEU A 278 11.10 -1.68 -7.19
C LEU A 278 11.24 -1.94 -8.68
N ASP A 279 12.07 -1.15 -9.33
CA ASP A 279 12.27 -1.15 -10.76
C ASP A 279 13.35 -2.18 -11.11
N GLY A 280 13.13 -2.98 -12.15
CA GLY A 280 14.09 -4.01 -12.54
C GLY A 280 13.50 -5.06 -13.48
N ALA A 281 14.33 -6.01 -13.91
CA ALA A 281 13.88 -7.09 -14.79
C ALA A 281 13.44 -8.31 -13.95
N THR A 282 12.19 -8.74 -14.11
CA THR A 282 11.69 -10.01 -13.56
C THR A 282 11.66 -11.07 -14.66
N ALA A 283 12.31 -12.20 -14.43
CA ALA A 283 12.24 -13.38 -15.28
C ALA A 283 11.75 -14.59 -14.47
N ASN A 284 11.07 -15.53 -15.14
CA ASN A 284 10.67 -16.80 -14.55
C ASN A 284 9.84 -16.65 -13.25
N ARG A 285 9.01 -15.59 -13.17
CA ARG A 285 8.26 -15.26 -11.95
C ARG A 285 7.43 -16.43 -11.41
N CYS A 286 6.92 -17.28 -12.30
CA CYS A 286 6.00 -18.35 -11.96
C CYS A 286 6.67 -19.71 -11.75
N THR A 287 7.99 -19.76 -11.66
CA THR A 287 8.76 -21.00 -11.47
C THR A 287 9.70 -20.88 -10.27
N ASP A 288 10.30 -22.00 -9.87
CA ASP A 288 11.37 -22.11 -8.87
C ASP A 288 12.67 -21.41 -9.30
N THR A 289 12.79 -21.07 -10.58
CA THR A 289 13.92 -20.34 -11.17
C THR A 289 13.70 -18.82 -11.26
N LEU A 290 12.80 -18.26 -10.44
CA LEU A 290 12.57 -16.81 -10.34
C LEU A 290 13.91 -16.07 -10.24
N THR A 291 14.06 -15.09 -11.11
CA THR A 291 15.19 -14.17 -11.11
C THR A 291 14.67 -12.75 -11.19
N PHE A 292 15.14 -11.90 -10.28
CA PHE A 292 14.86 -10.46 -10.31
C PHE A 292 16.14 -9.65 -10.26
N THR A 293 16.36 -8.80 -11.25
CA THR A 293 17.53 -7.92 -11.36
C THR A 293 17.08 -6.48 -11.16
N PRO A 294 17.18 -5.93 -9.93
CA PRO A 294 16.80 -4.55 -9.65
C PRO A 294 17.71 -3.56 -10.40
N SER A 295 17.11 -2.48 -10.88
CA SER A 295 17.80 -1.29 -11.41
C SER A 295 17.59 -0.06 -10.51
N GLY A 296 16.57 -0.07 -9.65
CA GLY A 296 16.29 1.00 -8.72
C GLY A 296 15.13 0.69 -7.78
N ALA A 297 14.93 1.56 -6.80
CA ALA A 297 13.77 1.53 -5.92
C ALA A 297 13.34 2.94 -5.54
N THR A 298 12.05 3.14 -5.32
CA THR A 298 11.50 4.37 -4.75
C THR A 298 10.57 3.98 -3.62
N LEU A 299 10.67 4.67 -2.48
CA LEU A 299 9.70 4.60 -1.41
C LEU A 299 9.39 6.04 -0.98
N THR A 300 8.16 6.46 -1.17
CA THR A 300 7.66 7.71 -0.59
C THR A 300 6.53 7.37 0.35
N ALA A 301 6.57 7.88 1.57
CA ALA A 301 5.48 7.73 2.52
C ALA A 301 5.21 9.06 3.21
N ASP A 302 3.93 9.40 3.35
CA ASP A 302 3.47 10.61 4.00
C ASP A 302 2.44 10.24 5.07
N LEU A 303 2.58 10.85 6.24
CA LEU A 303 1.59 10.85 7.30
C LEU A 303 1.25 12.30 7.60
N THR A 304 -0.02 12.65 7.50
CA THR A 304 -0.53 13.96 7.91
C THR A 304 -1.57 13.75 8.99
N LEU A 305 -1.32 14.32 10.15
CA LEU A 305 -2.25 14.48 11.27
C LEU A 305 -2.34 15.98 11.56
N PRO A 306 -3.36 16.48 12.30
CA PRO A 306 -3.56 17.92 12.47
C PRO A 306 -2.35 18.70 12.96
N ASN A 307 -1.48 18.11 13.78
CA ASN A 307 -0.27 18.77 14.30
C ASN A 307 1.05 18.08 13.88
N HIS A 308 0.97 16.99 13.11
CA HIS A 308 2.12 16.17 12.77
C HIS A 308 2.09 15.83 11.29
N LYS A 309 3.03 16.38 10.53
CA LYS A 309 3.28 16.00 9.15
C LYS A 309 4.63 15.31 9.09
N VAL A 310 4.64 14.05 8.71
CA VAL A 310 5.85 13.27 8.46
C VAL A 310 5.88 12.92 6.98
N ALA A 311 6.99 13.16 6.31
CA ALA A 311 7.20 12.66 4.96
C ALA A 311 8.58 12.03 4.86
N SER A 312 8.63 10.80 4.37
CA SER A 312 9.85 10.05 4.09
C SER A 312 9.94 9.77 2.60
N ALA A 313 11.11 9.98 2.02
CA ALA A 313 11.43 9.61 0.65
C ALA A 313 12.76 8.87 0.64
N VAL A 314 12.81 7.75 -0.06
CA VAL A 314 14.02 6.95 -0.31
C VAL A 314 14.06 6.65 -1.79
N TYR A 315 15.16 7.03 -2.41
CA TYR A 315 15.43 6.78 -3.82
C TYR A 315 16.73 6.02 -3.94
N LEU A 316 16.64 4.85 -4.54
CA LEU A 316 17.78 4.05 -4.96
C LEU A 316 17.80 4.03 -6.49
N ARG A 317 18.93 4.38 -7.10
CA ARG A 317 19.10 4.47 -8.55
C ARG A 317 20.37 3.76 -9.01
N ASP A 318 20.40 3.43 -10.29
CA ASP A 318 21.55 2.87 -10.98
C ASP A 318 22.11 1.62 -10.28
N VAL A 319 21.22 0.81 -9.72
CA VAL A 319 21.58 -0.41 -9.01
C VAL A 319 22.18 -1.40 -9.99
N LYS A 320 23.37 -1.91 -9.67
CA LYS A 320 24.09 -2.87 -10.49
C LYS A 320 24.61 -4.01 -9.65
N ASN A 321 24.81 -5.15 -10.31
CA ASN A 321 25.40 -6.36 -9.74
C ASN A 321 24.59 -6.95 -8.57
N ILE A 322 23.28 -6.70 -8.55
CA ILE A 322 22.33 -7.41 -7.68
C ILE A 322 21.46 -8.28 -8.58
N VAL A 323 21.40 -9.57 -8.27
CA VAL A 323 20.48 -10.52 -8.90
C VAL A 323 19.84 -11.36 -7.81
N ILE A 324 18.55 -11.16 -7.57
CA ILE A 324 17.80 -11.92 -6.58
C ILE A 324 17.32 -13.21 -7.23
N SER A 325 18.00 -14.31 -6.94
CA SER A 325 17.62 -15.67 -7.31
C SER A 325 18.18 -16.68 -6.30
N ASP A 326 17.63 -17.90 -6.24
CA ASP A 326 18.11 -18.93 -5.30
C ASP A 326 19.60 -19.24 -5.48
N ALA A 327 20.08 -19.31 -6.73
CA ALA A 327 21.47 -19.59 -7.03
C ALA A 327 22.41 -18.44 -6.62
N GLU A 328 22.00 -17.18 -6.83
CA GLU A 328 22.82 -16.01 -6.53
C GLU A 328 22.91 -15.73 -5.03
N LEU A 329 21.80 -15.87 -4.30
CA LEU A 329 21.74 -15.61 -2.86
C LEU A 329 22.59 -16.60 -2.03
N LYS A 330 22.99 -17.74 -2.60
CA LYS A 330 23.86 -18.73 -1.95
C LYS A 330 25.36 -18.49 -2.16
N LYS A 331 25.74 -17.49 -2.96
CA LYS A 331 27.15 -17.15 -3.17
C LYS A 331 27.74 -16.50 -1.92
N GLU A 332 28.98 -16.89 -1.60
CA GLU A 332 29.71 -16.44 -0.40
C GLU A 332 29.87 -14.91 -0.31
N ASN A 333 29.86 -14.20 -1.45
CA ASN A 333 30.05 -12.76 -1.52
C ASN A 333 28.99 -12.08 -2.41
N PHE A 334 27.71 -12.31 -2.11
CA PHE A 334 26.58 -11.76 -2.87
C PHE A 334 26.65 -10.24 -3.08
N PHE A 335 27.11 -9.49 -2.08
CA PHE A 335 27.17 -8.02 -2.14
C PHE A 335 28.43 -7.47 -2.84
N ARG A 336 29.34 -8.33 -3.29
CA ARG A 336 30.59 -7.90 -3.91
C ARG A 336 30.33 -7.16 -5.21
N ASN A 337 30.90 -5.95 -5.33
CA ASN A 337 30.73 -5.05 -6.46
C ASN A 337 29.30 -4.49 -6.64
N VAL A 338 28.43 -4.61 -5.64
CA VAL A 338 27.16 -3.89 -5.65
C VAL A 338 27.46 -2.40 -5.76
N SER A 339 26.70 -1.70 -6.59
CA SER A 339 26.80 -0.25 -6.73
C SER A 339 25.42 0.33 -7.02
N GLY A 340 25.32 1.64 -6.82
CA GLY A 340 24.10 2.42 -6.99
C GLY A 340 24.20 3.71 -6.20
N THR A 341 23.20 4.57 -6.33
CA THR A 341 23.13 5.84 -5.62
C THR A 341 21.90 5.85 -4.74
N LEU A 342 22.09 6.19 -3.46
CA LEU A 342 21.04 6.42 -2.48
C LEU A 342 20.85 7.93 -2.29
N ASN A 343 19.60 8.37 -2.33
CA ASN A 343 19.16 9.68 -1.83
C ASN A 343 17.90 9.47 -0.99
N ALA A 344 17.94 9.87 0.27
CA ALA A 344 16.84 9.69 1.20
C ALA A 344 16.67 10.88 2.13
N ALA A 345 15.43 11.19 2.47
CA ALA A 345 15.08 12.24 3.41
C ALA A 345 13.90 11.79 4.28
N LEU A 346 13.96 12.12 5.57
CA LEU A 346 12.85 12.10 6.49
C LEU A 346 12.60 13.53 6.93
N SER A 347 11.37 13.99 6.83
CA SER A 347 10.95 15.34 7.23
C SER A 347 9.82 15.28 8.25
N TYR A 348 9.81 16.27 9.13
CA TYR A 348 8.78 16.50 10.12
C TYR A 348 8.38 17.97 10.08
N ASN A 349 7.08 18.25 9.93
CA ASN A 349 6.50 19.59 9.79
C ASN A 349 7.29 20.45 8.79
N ASP A 350 7.47 19.91 7.59
CA ASP A 350 8.12 20.55 6.43
C ASP A 350 9.63 20.85 6.61
N SER A 351 10.27 20.33 7.65
CA SER A 351 11.71 20.42 7.88
C SER A 351 12.38 19.05 7.84
N ASN A 352 13.49 18.91 7.11
CA ASN A 352 14.26 17.67 7.08
C ASN A 352 14.85 17.37 8.45
N VAL A 353 14.60 16.18 8.98
CA VAL A 353 15.09 15.70 10.28
C VAL A 353 16.32 14.82 10.09
N LEU A 354 16.29 14.00 9.04
CA LEU A 354 17.37 13.10 8.66
C LEU A 354 17.48 13.07 7.14
N THR A 355 18.70 13.08 6.63
CA THR A 355 18.98 12.87 5.20
C THR A 355 20.10 11.87 5.04
N ALA A 356 20.04 11.04 4.01
CA ALA A 356 21.13 10.14 3.62
C ALA A 356 21.38 10.26 2.11
N SER A 357 22.64 10.40 1.72
CA SER A 357 23.02 10.54 0.30
C SER A 357 24.38 9.93 0.03
N GLY A 358 24.55 9.32 -1.14
CA GLY A 358 25.84 8.83 -1.60
C GLY A 358 25.77 7.50 -2.34
N SER A 359 26.95 6.97 -2.68
CA SER A 359 27.09 5.66 -3.31
C SER A 359 26.80 4.55 -2.31
N ILE A 360 26.03 3.54 -2.72
CA ILE A 360 25.86 2.29 -1.95
C ILE A 360 26.95 1.26 -2.26
N ALA A 361 27.94 1.63 -3.07
CA ALA A 361 29.10 0.78 -3.27
C ALA A 361 29.82 0.54 -1.95
N ASP A 362 30.43 -0.65 -1.87
CA ASP A 362 31.40 -1.03 -0.86
C ASP A 362 32.49 0.05 -0.72
N GLY A 363 32.97 0.23 0.50
CA GLY A 363 34.11 1.09 0.77
C GLY A 363 35.43 0.50 0.25
N ASN A 364 36.54 1.06 0.73
CA ASN A 364 37.88 0.48 0.52
C ASN A 364 38.28 -0.48 1.65
N ASP A 365 37.32 -0.86 2.49
CA ASP A 365 37.40 -1.84 3.56
C ASP A 365 37.27 -3.27 3.02
N MET A 366 37.45 -4.24 3.91
CA MET A 366 37.40 -5.68 3.59
C MET A 366 36.16 -6.36 4.17
N ASP A 367 35.16 -5.60 4.61
CA ASP A 367 33.91 -6.14 5.17
C ASP A 367 32.83 -6.36 4.11
N PHE A 368 33.02 -5.84 2.89
CA PHE A 368 32.15 -6.04 1.73
C PHE A 368 30.71 -5.57 1.96
N ALA A 369 30.53 -4.56 2.83
CA ALA A 369 29.23 -4.07 3.24
C ALA A 369 28.78 -2.88 2.35
N PRO A 370 27.64 -2.97 1.66
CA PRO A 370 27.18 -1.85 0.85
C PRO A 370 26.80 -0.65 1.74
N GLY A 371 27.29 0.54 1.40
CA GLY A 371 26.82 1.79 2.00
C GLY A 371 27.85 2.62 2.77
N ASP A 372 29.12 2.24 2.80
CA ASP A 372 30.17 3.00 3.54
C ASP A 372 30.40 4.40 2.98
N GLN A 373 30.05 4.59 1.71
CA GLN A 373 30.15 5.88 1.05
C GLN A 373 28.91 6.76 1.27
N VAL A 374 27.80 6.20 1.80
CA VAL A 374 26.59 6.96 2.13
C VAL A 374 26.84 7.82 3.36
N THR A 375 26.56 9.11 3.23
CA THR A 375 26.64 10.09 4.30
C THR A 375 25.25 10.35 4.85
N VAL A 376 25.08 10.23 6.16
CA VAL A 376 23.83 10.47 6.88
C VAL A 376 24.00 11.73 7.74
N LYS A 377 23.05 12.66 7.63
CA LYS A 377 23.02 13.92 8.37
C LYS A 377 21.72 14.00 9.19
N TYR A 378 21.82 14.36 10.46
CA TYR A 378 20.67 14.57 11.36
C TYR A 378 21.00 15.52 12.51
N VAL A 379 19.98 16.08 13.17
CA VAL A 379 20.18 16.91 14.37
C VAL A 379 20.04 16.06 15.63
N ARG A 380 21.02 16.16 16.53
CA ARG A 380 21.01 15.55 17.86
C ARG A 380 21.70 16.48 18.86
N ASP A 381 21.15 16.62 20.05
CA ASP A 381 21.71 17.48 21.10
C ASP A 381 21.92 18.93 20.63
N GLY A 382 21.02 19.44 19.79
CA GLY A 382 21.12 20.77 19.17
C GLY A 382 22.28 20.94 18.19
N LYS A 383 22.90 19.85 17.70
CA LYS A 383 24.01 19.89 16.75
C LYS A 383 23.69 19.07 15.49
N LEU A 384 24.21 19.52 14.36
CA LEU A 384 24.22 18.72 13.14
C LEU A 384 25.28 17.63 13.26
N ILE A 385 24.86 16.38 13.19
CA ILE A 385 25.71 15.20 13.15
C ILE A 385 25.81 14.72 11.71
N GLU A 386 27.03 14.40 11.27
CA GLU A 386 27.32 13.82 9.97
C GLU A 386 28.15 12.54 10.18
N LYS A 387 27.65 11.40 9.68
CA LYS A 387 28.28 10.08 9.84
C LYS A 387 28.12 9.26 8.58
N LYS A 388 28.96 8.23 8.41
CA LYS A 388 28.71 7.18 7.41
C LYS A 388 27.56 6.29 7.83
N LEU A 389 26.86 5.68 6.88
CA LEU A 389 25.64 4.91 7.13
C LEU A 389 25.81 3.83 8.21
N PRO A 390 26.86 2.99 8.23
CA PRO A 390 27.02 1.98 9.28
C PRO A 390 27.09 2.58 10.69
N ASP A 391 27.83 3.68 10.85
CA ASP A 391 27.97 4.37 12.14
C ASP A 391 26.72 5.16 12.52
N ALA A 392 26.02 5.71 11.53
CA ALA A 392 24.74 6.37 11.74
C ALA A 392 23.69 5.36 12.22
N LEU A 393 23.62 4.16 11.64
CA LEU A 393 22.69 3.11 12.07
C LEU A 393 22.96 2.66 13.52
N LYS A 394 24.23 2.49 13.90
CA LYS A 394 24.62 2.20 15.29
C LYS A 394 24.23 3.31 16.24
N ASP A 395 24.33 4.57 15.82
CA ASP A 395 23.97 5.69 16.68
C ASP A 395 22.46 5.87 16.83
N LEU A 396 21.72 5.75 15.72
CA LEU A 396 20.26 5.88 15.69
C LEU A 396 19.55 4.74 16.45
N SER A 397 20.12 3.54 16.47
CA SER A 397 19.57 2.42 17.26
C SER A 397 19.59 2.67 18.76
N THR A 398 20.41 3.61 19.25
CA THR A 398 20.39 4.03 20.66
C THR A 398 19.25 5.00 21.00
N LEU A 399 18.60 5.58 19.99
CA LEU A 399 17.58 6.62 20.13
C LEU A 399 16.15 6.11 19.90
N LEU A 400 15.99 5.00 19.18
CA LEU A 400 14.69 4.43 18.87
C LEU A 400 14.35 3.32 19.87
N PRO A 401 13.09 3.23 20.36
CA PRO A 401 12.66 2.07 21.12
C PRO A 401 12.83 0.81 20.26
N GLN A 402 13.39 -0.25 20.86
CA GLN A 402 13.53 -1.55 20.20
C GLN A 402 12.18 -2.23 19.93
#